data_AF-A0A8H7L1L8-F1
#
_entry.id   AF-A0A8H7L1L8-F1
#
_cell.length_a   1.000
_cell.length_b   1.000
_cell.length_c   1.000
_cell.angle_alpha   90.00
_cell.angle_beta   90.00
_cell.angle_gamma   90.00
#
_symmetry.space_group_name_H-M   'P 1'
#
loop_
_entity.id
_entity.type
_entity.pdbx_description
1 polymer ?
#
loop_
_entity_poly.entity_id
_entity_poly.type
_entity_poly.pdbx_seq_one_letter_code
_entity_poly.pdbx_strand_id
1 'polypeptide(L)'
;MPSKPTAVLNLTPLNTAPLDPESFLDMDESASEYHSRMQGHLAVIGVALSIVFSIICIIAGVFVSRHTGRVNDVVLPPGNWRDSKLSTVTTPYKGLVAFLPGVTLPTEILSLLLNFVVTIFTECIGFVHSVTLKSALASHGQLDFNTNPRLFSLMRFQHWYHPNGPICNTAMMVLLTLSYSSSSLCIVPIQSLSSNDGSISDYWSALLLGVPAILLGVTILLQAFIAIYSISAVNILTWSSSPFDTAFAMLRSGLIIRSPGRSMHTAVDGDIPLAPPREYQPSAWQCHPVIKRVVVLLWLLSVAYAGWGGLIYWFWTVNPMGPFVSEGSWALVPNQHTFSVVYPQKVDPVRGITAWPAIFAFFAAAQGSITVGLHCAELNANVMRDELQWRQATTSSGMPMSRNPILGVLGSLPNLTLLIAKPVIRKSAYFCFCFLF
;
A
#
# COMPACT_ATOMS: atom_id res chain seq x y z
N MET A 1 -62.72 13.82 -33.35
CA MET A 1 -61.46 13.12 -33.05
C MET A 1 -61.80 11.73 -32.56
N PRO A 2 -61.29 10.64 -33.18
CA PRO A 2 -61.66 9.29 -32.80
C PRO A 2 -60.86 8.81 -31.58
N SER A 3 -61.55 8.18 -30.64
CA SER A 3 -61.02 7.60 -29.41
C SER A 3 -60.19 6.34 -29.69
N LYS A 4 -58.93 6.32 -29.23
CA LYS A 4 -58.06 5.14 -29.25
C LYS A 4 -58.63 4.02 -28.36
N PRO A 5 -58.62 2.76 -28.82
CA PRO A 5 -59.00 1.63 -27.98
C PRO A 5 -57.88 1.31 -26.98
N THR A 6 -58.23 1.27 -25.70
CA THR A 6 -57.39 0.81 -24.60
C THR A 6 -57.30 -0.71 -24.66
N ALA A 7 -56.14 -1.25 -25.02
CA ALA A 7 -55.88 -2.67 -24.96
C ALA A 7 -55.76 -3.09 -23.48
N VAL A 8 -56.78 -3.79 -22.97
CA VAL A 8 -56.74 -4.44 -21.66
C VAL A 8 -55.92 -5.72 -21.82
N LEU A 9 -54.68 -5.67 -21.34
CA LEU A 9 -53.77 -6.80 -21.32
C LEU A 9 -54.18 -7.71 -20.15
N ASN A 10 -54.95 -8.76 -20.45
CA ASN A 10 -55.25 -9.83 -19.49
C ASN A 10 -53.97 -10.61 -19.19
N LEU A 11 -53.25 -10.19 -18.14
CA LEU A 11 -52.19 -10.98 -17.53
C LEU A 11 -52.85 -12.16 -16.81
N THR A 12 -52.82 -13.33 -17.45
CA THR A 12 -53.07 -14.60 -16.76
C THR A 12 -52.07 -14.71 -15.60
N PRO A 13 -52.53 -14.98 -14.36
CA PRO A 13 -51.62 -15.17 -13.24
C PRO A 13 -50.71 -16.35 -13.58
N LEU A 14 -49.42 -16.05 -13.73
CA LEU A 14 -48.40 -17.07 -13.89
C LEU A 14 -48.47 -17.95 -12.65
N ASN A 15 -48.81 -19.23 -12.83
CA ASN A 15 -48.89 -20.22 -11.77
C ASN A 15 -47.45 -20.51 -11.29
N THR A 16 -46.88 -19.58 -10.51
CA THR A 16 -45.60 -19.75 -9.86
C THR A 16 -45.81 -20.78 -8.77
N ALA A 17 -45.46 -22.04 -9.06
CA ALA A 17 -45.19 -23.00 -8.01
C ALA A 17 -44.29 -22.32 -6.96
N PRO A 18 -44.55 -22.51 -5.64
CA PRO A 18 -43.73 -21.92 -4.61
C PRO A 18 -42.28 -22.33 -4.87
N LEU A 19 -41.47 -21.36 -5.27
CA LEU A 19 -40.03 -21.52 -5.40
C LEU A 19 -39.54 -22.01 -4.05
N ASP A 20 -39.02 -23.23 -4.02
CA ASP A 20 -38.49 -23.85 -2.82
C ASP A 20 -37.45 -22.87 -2.23
N PRO A 21 -37.68 -22.31 -1.04
CA PRO A 21 -36.80 -21.28 -0.47
C PRO A 21 -35.37 -21.79 -0.25
N GLU A 22 -35.17 -23.11 -0.29
CA GLU A 22 -33.86 -23.77 -0.26
C GLU A 22 -33.12 -23.75 -1.61
N SER A 23 -33.81 -23.61 -2.75
CA SER A 23 -33.14 -23.61 -4.07
C SER A 23 -32.26 -22.36 -4.31
N PHE A 24 -32.51 -21.26 -3.57
CA PHE A 24 -31.64 -20.08 -3.58
C PHE A 24 -30.40 -20.24 -2.67
N LEU A 25 -30.39 -21.25 -1.79
CA LEU A 25 -29.25 -21.60 -0.95
C LEU A 25 -28.31 -22.61 -1.62
N ASP A 26 -28.71 -23.18 -2.76
CA ASP A 26 -27.82 -23.97 -3.63
C ASP A 26 -26.87 -23.06 -4.44
N MET A 27 -26.46 -21.93 -3.83
CA MET A 27 -25.22 -21.29 -4.24
C MET A 27 -24.12 -22.33 -4.06
N ASP A 28 -23.37 -22.60 -5.12
CA ASP A 28 -22.29 -23.59 -5.16
C ASP A 28 -21.31 -23.42 -3.99
N GLU A 29 -21.64 -24.04 -2.86
CA GLU A 29 -20.96 -23.89 -1.58
C GLU A 29 -19.49 -24.33 -1.74
N SER A 30 -19.30 -25.35 -2.57
CA SER A 30 -18.00 -25.88 -2.94
C SER A 30 -17.14 -24.83 -3.63
N ALA A 31 -17.72 -23.98 -4.48
CA ALA A 31 -17.00 -22.89 -5.12
C ALA A 31 -16.59 -21.83 -4.10
N SER A 32 -17.51 -21.27 -3.29
CA SER A 32 -17.17 -20.20 -2.33
C SER A 32 -16.10 -20.65 -1.32
N GLU A 33 -16.23 -21.87 -0.80
CA GLU A 33 -15.25 -22.42 0.14
C GLU A 33 -13.87 -22.61 -0.51
N TYR A 34 -13.83 -23.13 -1.74
CA TYR A 34 -12.59 -23.30 -2.50
C TYR A 34 -11.87 -21.95 -2.73
N HIS A 35 -12.59 -20.91 -3.11
CA HIS A 35 -12.03 -19.57 -3.33
C HIS A 35 -11.42 -18.98 -2.05
N SER A 36 -12.17 -19.08 -0.94
CA SER A 36 -11.72 -18.64 0.37
C SER A 36 -10.43 -19.37 0.77
N ARG A 37 -10.41 -20.71 0.68
CA ARG A 37 -9.21 -21.51 1.01
C ARG A 37 -8.00 -21.13 0.15
N MET A 38 -8.19 -20.96 -1.16
CA MET A 38 -7.10 -20.58 -2.07
C MET A 38 -6.51 -19.21 -1.73
N GLN A 39 -7.36 -18.19 -1.48
CA GLN A 39 -6.89 -16.87 -1.06
C GLN A 39 -6.16 -16.91 0.29
N GLY A 40 -6.66 -17.71 1.24
CA GLY A 40 -5.99 -17.95 2.52
C GLY A 40 -4.60 -18.56 2.35
N HIS A 41 -4.47 -19.59 1.51
CA HIS A 41 -3.16 -20.21 1.23
C HIS A 41 -2.18 -19.22 0.60
N LEU A 42 -2.59 -18.47 -0.43
CA LEU A 42 -1.74 -17.47 -1.09
C LEU A 42 -1.29 -16.39 -0.10
N ALA A 43 -2.19 -15.94 0.77
CA ALA A 43 -1.89 -14.93 1.77
C ALA A 43 -0.86 -15.42 2.81
N VAL A 44 -1.04 -16.65 3.32
CA VAL A 44 -0.10 -17.26 4.27
C VAL A 44 1.27 -17.51 3.63
N ILE A 45 1.32 -17.96 2.37
CA ILE A 45 2.57 -18.10 1.61
C ILE A 45 3.26 -16.73 1.47
N GLY A 46 2.50 -15.67 1.14
CA GLY A 46 3.02 -14.31 1.06
C GLY A 46 3.63 -13.82 2.38
N VAL A 47 2.99 -14.11 3.51
CA VAL A 47 3.55 -13.80 4.85
C VAL A 47 4.83 -14.61 5.11
N ALA A 48 4.85 -15.90 4.80
CA ALA A 48 6.06 -16.72 4.98
C ALA A 48 7.24 -16.22 4.13
N LEU A 49 7.00 -15.88 2.86
CA LEU A 49 8.02 -15.29 1.99
C LEU A 49 8.50 -13.93 2.50
N SER A 50 7.61 -13.11 3.06
CA SER A 50 7.98 -11.82 3.65
C SER A 50 8.93 -11.96 4.85
N ILE A 51 8.78 -13.02 5.65
CA ILE A 51 9.68 -13.33 6.77
C ILE A 51 11.07 -13.68 6.25
N VAL A 52 11.15 -14.54 5.22
CA VAL A 52 12.43 -14.89 4.57
C VAL A 52 13.11 -13.66 3.99
N PHE A 53 12.37 -12.84 3.24
CA PHE A 53 12.87 -11.58 2.70
C PHE A 53 13.39 -10.64 3.79
N SER A 54 12.63 -10.48 4.88
CA SER A 54 13.04 -9.69 6.03
C SER A 54 14.37 -10.17 6.63
N ILE A 55 14.53 -11.48 6.84
CA ILE A 55 15.76 -12.08 7.37
C ILE A 55 16.94 -11.78 6.43
N ILE A 56 16.73 -11.91 5.11
CA ILE A 56 17.74 -11.57 4.10
C ILE A 56 18.13 -10.10 4.20
N CYS A 57 17.17 -9.17 4.31
CA CYS A 57 17.43 -7.75 4.49
C CYS A 57 18.24 -7.44 5.76
N ILE A 58 17.92 -8.09 6.89
CA ILE A 58 18.66 -7.94 8.15
C ILE A 58 20.10 -8.45 7.99
N ILE A 59 20.28 -9.66 7.45
CA ILE A 59 21.62 -10.25 7.27
C ILE A 59 22.46 -9.40 6.32
N ALA A 60 21.91 -9.03 5.16
CA ALA A 60 22.59 -8.18 4.18
C ALA A 60 22.93 -6.81 4.79
N GLY A 61 21.99 -6.19 5.51
CA GLY A 61 22.19 -4.92 6.17
C GLY A 61 23.26 -4.96 7.27
N VAL A 62 23.31 -6.03 8.08
CA VAL A 62 24.37 -6.24 9.07
C VAL A 62 25.73 -6.46 8.40
N PHE A 63 25.78 -7.26 7.34
CA PHE A 63 26.99 -7.50 6.56
C PHE A 63 27.54 -6.18 5.98
N VAL A 64 26.68 -5.39 5.33
CA VAL A 64 27.03 -4.06 4.79
C VAL A 64 27.47 -3.12 5.91
N SER A 65 26.74 -3.09 7.04
CA SER A 65 27.04 -2.27 8.23
C SER A 65 28.43 -2.56 8.81
N ARG A 66 28.87 -3.82 8.76
CA ARG A 66 30.18 -4.26 9.26
C ARG A 66 31.27 -4.23 8.20
N HIS A 67 30.92 -4.11 6.92
CA HIS A 67 31.90 -4.04 5.85
C HIS A 67 32.78 -2.79 5.99
N THR A 68 34.09 -3.01 6.01
CA THR A 68 35.12 -1.97 5.95
C THR A 68 35.82 -2.09 4.59
N GLY A 69 35.46 -1.22 3.65
CA GLY A 69 36.10 -1.15 2.34
C GLY A 69 37.08 0.03 2.25
N ARG A 70 37.99 0.00 1.26
CA ARG A 70 38.84 1.15 0.89
C ARG A 70 38.16 1.95 -0.21
N VAL A 71 38.27 3.30 -0.20
CA VAL A 71 37.40 4.17 -1.05
C VAL A 71 37.57 3.83 -2.53
N ASN A 72 38.80 3.46 -2.84
CA ASN A 72 39.30 2.93 -4.09
C ASN A 72 38.59 1.66 -4.59
N ASP A 73 38.06 0.81 -3.71
CA ASP A 73 37.32 -0.40 -4.05
C ASP A 73 35.82 -0.14 -4.31
N VAL A 74 35.31 1.05 -3.98
CA VAL A 74 33.88 1.40 -4.01
C VAL A 74 33.54 2.48 -5.03
N VAL A 75 34.47 3.36 -5.38
CA VAL A 75 34.14 4.56 -6.18
C VAL A 75 34.69 4.53 -7.61
N LEU A 76 35.69 3.70 -7.92
CA LEU A 76 36.38 3.74 -9.21
C LEU A 76 36.58 2.34 -9.82
N PRO A 77 36.35 2.13 -11.13
CA PRO A 77 36.76 0.91 -11.79
C PRO A 77 38.28 0.71 -11.67
N PRO A 78 38.78 -0.53 -11.65
CA PRO A 78 40.22 -0.80 -11.64
C PRO A 78 40.85 -0.21 -12.92
N GLY A 79 41.51 0.93 -12.77
CA GLY A 79 42.23 1.62 -13.84
C GLY A 79 43.68 1.85 -13.44
N ASN A 80 44.47 2.42 -14.37
CA ASN A 80 45.91 2.67 -14.22
C ASN A 80 46.31 3.52 -12.99
N TRP A 81 45.32 4.09 -12.28
CA TRP A 81 45.50 4.84 -11.04
C TRP A 81 45.91 3.96 -9.85
N ARG A 82 45.72 2.63 -9.89
CA ARG A 82 46.14 1.71 -8.81
C ARG A 82 47.66 1.74 -8.57
N ASP A 83 48.43 2.19 -9.56
CA ASP A 83 49.89 2.31 -9.51
C ASP A 83 50.37 3.74 -9.17
N SER A 84 49.45 4.71 -9.03
CA SER A 84 49.82 6.09 -8.73
C SER A 84 50.14 6.26 -7.24
N LYS A 85 51.36 6.72 -6.94
CA LYS A 85 51.92 6.97 -5.60
C LYS A 85 51.23 8.09 -4.81
N LEU A 86 50.03 8.52 -5.21
CA LEU A 86 49.27 9.49 -4.44
C LEU A 86 48.92 8.83 -3.11
N SER A 87 49.31 9.44 -1.98
CA SER A 87 48.96 8.98 -0.64
C SER A 87 47.44 8.90 -0.52
N THR A 88 46.92 7.74 -0.89
CA THR A 88 45.50 7.40 -0.84
C THR A 88 44.98 7.77 0.54
N VAL A 89 43.89 8.53 0.56
CA VAL A 89 43.14 8.80 1.79
C VAL A 89 42.63 7.43 2.25
N THR A 90 43.42 6.78 3.09
CA THR A 90 43.24 5.40 3.56
C THR A 90 42.13 5.28 4.60
N THR A 91 41.25 6.28 4.68
CA THR A 91 40.19 6.28 5.68
C THR A 91 39.16 5.21 5.31
N PRO A 92 39.03 4.12 6.09
CA PRO A 92 38.01 3.12 5.84
C PRO A 92 36.64 3.76 6.05
N TYR A 93 35.69 3.54 5.14
CA TYR A 93 34.28 3.80 5.43
C TYR A 93 33.65 2.55 6.00
N LYS A 94 32.71 2.76 6.91
CA LYS A 94 31.87 1.72 7.49
C LYS A 94 30.44 1.86 7.00
N GLY A 95 29.81 0.74 6.70
CA GLY A 95 28.36 0.67 6.52
C GLY A 95 27.81 0.91 5.12
N LEU A 96 28.69 0.89 4.12
CA LEU A 96 28.38 1.20 2.73
C LEU A 96 29.05 0.18 1.81
N VAL A 97 28.31 -0.34 0.82
CA VAL A 97 28.86 -1.17 -0.26
C VAL A 97 28.39 -0.58 -1.58
N ALA A 98 29.33 -0.16 -2.42
CA ALA A 98 29.01 0.22 -3.79
C ALA A 98 29.00 -1.02 -4.70
N PHE A 99 28.11 -0.99 -5.69
CA PHE A 99 27.98 -2.00 -6.72
C PHE A 99 27.53 -1.34 -8.03
N LEU A 100 27.77 -2.00 -9.16
CA LEU A 100 27.43 -1.51 -10.52
C LEU A 100 28.07 -0.15 -10.87
N PRO A 101 29.41 -0.05 -10.97
CA PRO A 101 30.06 1.19 -11.40
C PRO A 101 29.70 1.51 -12.86
N GLY A 102 29.36 2.78 -13.13
CA GLY A 102 29.24 3.31 -14.49
C GLY A 102 27.88 3.10 -15.17
N VAL A 103 26.86 2.62 -14.46
CA VAL A 103 25.52 2.42 -15.04
C VAL A 103 24.46 3.14 -14.21
N THR A 104 23.89 4.21 -14.74
CA THR A 104 22.88 5.06 -14.07
C THR A 104 21.50 4.41 -14.00
N LEU A 105 21.02 3.88 -15.14
CA LEU A 105 19.72 3.24 -15.29
C LEU A 105 19.42 2.08 -14.28
N PRO A 106 20.36 1.17 -13.95
CA PRO A 106 20.06 0.05 -13.07
C PRO A 106 19.85 0.45 -11.62
N THR A 107 20.33 1.62 -11.16
CA THR A 107 20.11 2.04 -9.77
C THR A 107 18.64 2.36 -9.49
N GLU A 108 18.02 3.11 -10.41
CA GLU A 108 16.61 3.47 -10.34
C GLU A 108 15.70 2.27 -10.55
N ILE A 109 16.03 1.40 -11.51
CA ILE A 109 15.31 0.15 -11.75
C ILE A 109 15.39 -0.76 -10.52
N LEU A 110 16.55 -0.89 -9.89
CA LEU A 110 16.72 -1.73 -8.71
C LEU A 110 15.99 -1.15 -7.49
N SER A 111 16.03 0.17 -7.29
CA SER A 111 15.25 0.86 -6.26
C SER A 111 13.73 0.68 -6.48
N LEU A 112 13.27 0.78 -7.73
CA LEU A 112 11.87 0.53 -8.09
C LEU A 112 11.48 -0.94 -7.86
N LEU A 113 12.33 -1.88 -8.26
CA LEU A 113 12.12 -3.31 -8.05
C LEU A 113 12.04 -3.64 -6.56
N LEU A 114 12.94 -3.09 -5.74
CA LEU A 114 12.90 -3.26 -4.29
C LEU A 114 11.58 -2.72 -3.73
N ASN A 115 11.14 -1.52 -4.11
CA ASN A 115 9.86 -0.96 -3.69
C ASN A 115 8.66 -1.81 -4.15
N PHE A 116 8.73 -2.40 -5.33
CA PHE A 116 7.71 -3.32 -5.83
C PHE A 116 7.63 -4.59 -4.98
N VAL A 117 8.78 -5.21 -4.69
CA VAL A 117 8.88 -6.40 -3.83
C VAL A 117 8.36 -6.10 -2.42
N VAL A 118 8.78 -4.98 -1.83
CA VAL A 118 8.29 -4.52 -0.52
C VAL A 118 6.78 -4.29 -0.57
N THR A 119 6.26 -3.70 -1.66
CA THR A 119 4.81 -3.53 -1.86
C THR A 119 4.11 -4.88 -1.84
N ILE A 120 4.53 -5.87 -2.64
CA ILE A 120 3.92 -7.21 -2.65
C ILE A 120 3.85 -7.80 -1.24
N PHE A 121 4.96 -7.81 -0.50
CA PHE A 121 4.98 -8.40 0.84
C PHE A 121 4.07 -7.65 1.81
N THR A 122 4.15 -6.31 1.83
CA THR A 122 3.30 -5.50 2.70
C THR A 122 1.81 -5.60 2.37
N GLU A 123 1.44 -5.80 1.10
CA GLU A 123 0.05 -6.07 0.69
C GLU A 123 -0.42 -7.45 1.16
N CYS A 124 0.41 -8.50 1.04
CA CYS A 124 0.08 -9.83 1.56
C CYS A 124 -0.16 -9.81 3.08
N ILE A 125 0.74 -9.16 3.83
CA ILE A 125 0.59 -9.00 5.29
C ILE A 125 -0.63 -8.14 5.62
N GLY A 126 -0.82 -7.05 4.89
CA GLY A 126 -1.97 -6.15 5.03
C GLY A 126 -3.30 -6.85 4.80
N PHE A 127 -3.37 -7.73 3.80
CA PHE A 127 -4.53 -8.56 3.49
C PHE A 127 -4.87 -9.53 4.62
N VAL A 128 -3.89 -10.29 5.13
CA VAL A 128 -4.09 -11.21 6.27
C VAL A 128 -4.64 -10.45 7.48
N HIS A 129 -4.04 -9.31 7.81
CA HIS A 129 -4.53 -8.49 8.90
C HIS A 129 -5.94 -7.95 8.64
N SER A 130 -6.25 -7.52 7.42
CA SER A 130 -7.59 -7.03 7.08
C SER A 130 -8.66 -8.11 7.22
N VAL A 131 -8.38 -9.34 6.79
CA VAL A 131 -9.30 -10.48 6.91
C VAL A 131 -9.55 -10.85 8.38
N THR A 132 -8.50 -10.86 9.19
CA THR A 132 -8.60 -11.16 10.63
C THR A 132 -9.32 -10.05 11.39
N LEU A 133 -9.06 -8.77 11.06
CA LEU A 133 -9.82 -7.64 11.59
C LEU A 133 -11.30 -7.73 11.21
N LYS A 134 -11.61 -8.01 9.93
CA LYS A 134 -12.99 -8.19 9.47
C LYS A 134 -13.70 -9.31 10.23
N SER A 135 -13.02 -10.44 10.39
CA SER A 135 -13.58 -11.59 11.11
C SER A 135 -13.83 -11.27 12.59
N ALA A 136 -12.93 -10.51 13.24
CA ALA A 136 -13.11 -10.06 14.60
C ALA A 136 -14.28 -9.07 14.75
N LEU A 137 -14.45 -8.14 13.81
CA LEU A 137 -15.59 -7.23 13.82
C LEU A 137 -16.91 -7.98 13.59
N ALA A 138 -16.90 -8.98 12.71
CA ALA A 138 -18.05 -9.82 12.45
C ALA A 138 -18.47 -10.62 13.70
N SER A 139 -17.52 -11.28 14.38
CA SER A 139 -17.81 -12.05 15.59
C SER A 139 -18.34 -11.19 16.74
N HIS A 140 -18.02 -9.91 16.76
CA HIS A 140 -18.55 -8.94 17.73
C HIS A 140 -19.86 -8.26 17.28
N GLY A 141 -20.40 -8.58 16.11
CA GLY A 141 -21.59 -7.93 15.57
C GLY A 141 -21.38 -6.43 15.27
N GLN A 142 -20.14 -6.01 15.03
CA GLN A 142 -19.75 -4.62 14.74
C GLN A 142 -19.37 -4.42 13.27
N LEU A 143 -19.64 -5.41 12.42
CA LEU A 143 -19.35 -5.32 10.99
C LEU A 143 -20.50 -4.62 10.25
N ASP A 144 -20.49 -3.29 10.25
CA ASP A 144 -21.49 -2.49 9.51
C ASP A 144 -21.31 -2.62 7.98
N PHE A 145 -20.06 -2.74 7.54
CA PHE A 145 -19.69 -2.79 6.12
C PHE A 145 -18.61 -3.84 5.85
N ASN A 146 -18.67 -4.49 4.68
CA ASN A 146 -17.65 -5.45 4.26
C ASN A 146 -16.27 -4.81 4.18
N THR A 147 -16.19 -3.65 3.51
CA THR A 147 -14.99 -2.80 3.51
C THR A 147 -15.04 -1.84 4.69
N ASN A 148 -14.46 -2.24 5.82
CA ASN A 148 -14.27 -1.37 6.96
C ASN A 148 -12.89 -0.70 6.91
N PRO A 149 -12.81 0.63 7.09
CA PRO A 149 -11.53 1.32 7.12
C PRO A 149 -10.73 0.88 8.33
N ARG A 150 -9.67 0.10 8.09
CA ARG A 150 -8.77 -0.41 9.13
C ARG A 150 -8.23 0.68 10.06
N LEU A 151 -8.00 1.88 9.53
CA LEU A 151 -7.46 3.00 10.30
C LEU A 151 -8.49 3.71 11.19
N PHE A 152 -9.77 3.68 10.79
CA PHE A 152 -10.84 4.46 11.42
C PHE A 152 -11.86 3.58 12.15
N SER A 153 -11.82 2.27 11.91
CA SER A 153 -12.56 1.27 12.66
C SER A 153 -11.82 1.04 13.98
N LEU A 154 -12.00 2.00 14.88
CA LEU A 154 -11.60 1.84 16.27
C LEU A 154 -12.60 0.87 16.91
N MET A 155 -12.20 -0.39 17.10
CA MET A 155 -12.86 -1.22 18.11
C MET A 155 -12.91 -0.41 19.40
N ARG A 156 -14.06 -0.44 20.10
CA ARG A 156 -14.27 0.34 21.34
C ARG A 156 -13.01 0.24 22.22
N PHE A 157 -12.54 1.40 22.72
CA PHE A 157 -11.29 1.56 23.48
C PHE A 157 -11.05 0.52 24.59
N GLN A 158 -12.12 -0.12 25.06
CA GLN A 158 -12.11 -1.21 26.04
C GLN A 158 -11.23 -2.41 25.64
N HIS A 159 -10.91 -2.63 24.34
CA HIS A 159 -10.05 -3.71 23.86
C HIS A 159 -8.84 -3.23 23.04
N TRP A 160 -8.21 -2.14 23.45
CA TRP A 160 -7.05 -1.54 22.76
C TRP A 160 -5.83 -2.45 22.55
N TYR A 161 -5.60 -3.46 23.41
CA TYR A 161 -4.50 -4.43 23.30
C TYR A 161 -4.77 -5.62 22.36
N HIS A 162 -6.00 -5.77 21.86
CA HIS A 162 -6.32 -6.87 20.95
C HIS A 162 -5.46 -6.76 19.67
N PRO A 163 -5.04 -7.87 19.01
CA PRO A 163 -4.25 -7.84 17.76
C PRO A 163 -4.84 -6.96 16.67
N ASN A 164 -6.16 -6.83 16.67
CA ASN A 164 -6.93 -6.02 15.72
C ASN A 164 -7.40 -4.69 16.31
N GLY A 165 -6.91 -4.34 17.50
CA GLY A 165 -7.20 -3.09 18.19
C GLY A 165 -6.47 -1.89 17.60
N PRO A 166 -6.80 -0.67 18.08
CA PRO A 166 -6.18 0.58 17.65
C PRO A 166 -4.65 0.56 17.68
N ILE A 167 -4.04 0.02 18.74
CA ILE A 167 -2.58 0.04 18.90
C ILE A 167 -1.91 -0.75 17.77
N CYS A 168 -2.33 -1.99 17.53
CA CYS A 168 -1.76 -2.83 16.47
C CYS A 168 -2.06 -2.29 15.08
N ASN A 169 -3.22 -1.66 14.86
CA ASN A 169 -3.54 -0.99 13.59
C ASN A 169 -2.63 0.22 13.35
N THR A 170 -2.44 1.08 14.35
CA THR A 170 -1.50 2.21 14.29
C THR A 170 -0.06 1.73 14.13
N ALA A 171 0.35 0.70 14.88
CA ALA A 171 1.68 0.11 14.77
C ALA A 171 1.93 -0.43 13.36
N MET A 172 0.98 -1.16 12.77
CA MET A 172 1.11 -1.63 11.39
C MET A 172 1.30 -0.46 10.40
N MET A 173 0.52 0.60 10.55
CA MET A 173 0.62 1.79 9.69
C MET A 173 1.99 2.48 9.81
N VAL A 174 2.49 2.63 11.04
CA VAL A 174 3.84 3.17 11.29
C VAL A 174 4.90 2.26 10.68
N LEU A 175 4.83 0.96 10.91
CA LEU A 175 5.76 0.00 10.32
C LEU A 175 5.70 0.02 8.80
N LEU A 176 4.52 0.22 8.20
CA LEU A 176 4.34 0.30 6.74
C LEU A 176 5.05 1.53 6.18
N THR A 177 4.88 2.66 6.85
CA THR A 177 5.57 3.91 6.54
C THR A 177 7.09 3.74 6.64
N LEU A 178 7.57 3.12 7.72
CA LEU A 178 8.99 2.87 7.94
C LEU A 178 9.58 1.88 6.93
N SER A 179 8.84 0.84 6.53
CA SER A 179 9.25 -0.10 5.49
C SER A 179 9.47 0.62 4.16
N TYR A 180 8.55 1.46 3.71
CA TYR A 180 8.74 2.21 2.46
C TYR A 180 9.87 3.23 2.58
N SER A 181 9.95 3.97 3.69
CA SER A 181 11.04 4.92 3.96
C SER A 181 12.40 4.25 3.96
N SER A 182 12.51 3.07 4.55
CA SER A 182 13.74 2.28 4.59
C SER A 182 14.10 1.75 3.20
N SER A 183 13.14 1.17 2.48
CA SER A 183 13.29 0.71 1.08
C SER A 183 13.79 1.81 0.15
N SER A 184 13.28 3.03 0.35
CA SER A 184 13.72 4.25 -0.34
C SER A 184 15.22 4.50 -0.26
N LEU A 185 15.77 4.28 0.94
CA LEU A 185 17.12 4.65 1.33
C LEU A 185 18.07 3.45 1.25
N CYS A 186 17.57 2.23 1.00
CA CYS A 186 18.41 1.06 0.83
C CYS A 186 19.38 1.24 -0.34
N ILE A 187 18.92 1.77 -1.47
CA ILE A 187 19.73 1.94 -2.68
C ILE A 187 19.73 3.41 -3.06
N VAL A 188 20.90 4.06 -2.94
CA VAL A 188 21.08 5.48 -3.24
C VAL A 188 22.13 5.62 -4.34
N PRO A 189 21.90 6.42 -5.39
CA PRO A 189 22.94 6.75 -6.35
C PRO A 189 23.95 7.71 -5.73
N ILE A 190 25.25 7.46 -5.94
CA ILE A 190 26.32 8.38 -5.57
C ILE A 190 27.05 8.84 -6.82
N GLN A 191 27.31 10.15 -6.90
CA GLN A 191 28.15 10.78 -7.91
C GLN A 191 29.51 11.06 -7.29
N SER A 192 30.59 10.64 -7.94
CA SER A 192 31.95 11.01 -7.56
C SER A 192 32.49 12.10 -8.48
N LEU A 193 32.98 13.18 -7.87
CA LEU A 193 33.39 14.43 -8.54
C LEU A 193 34.89 14.50 -8.87
N SER A 194 35.61 13.38 -8.94
CA SER A 194 37.07 13.44 -9.08
C SER A 194 37.62 12.34 -9.98
N SER A 195 38.15 12.74 -11.13
CA SER A 195 39.21 11.99 -11.81
C SER A 195 40.57 12.65 -11.55
N ASN A 196 41.58 11.82 -11.28
CA ASN A 196 42.93 12.26 -10.90
C ASN A 196 43.75 12.78 -12.09
N ASP A 197 43.24 12.67 -13.32
CA ASP A 197 43.86 13.24 -14.52
C ASP A 197 43.52 14.74 -14.72
N GLY A 198 42.78 15.34 -13.79
CA GLY A 198 42.29 16.71 -13.92
C GLY A 198 41.15 16.85 -14.93
N SER A 199 40.70 15.75 -15.54
CA SER A 199 39.45 15.73 -16.30
C SER A 199 38.28 15.61 -15.34
N ILE A 200 37.21 16.35 -15.61
CA ILE A 200 35.96 16.23 -14.86
C ILE A 200 35.20 15.09 -15.52
N SER A 201 35.35 13.87 -15.01
CA SER A 201 34.51 12.74 -15.41
C SER A 201 33.60 12.34 -14.25
N ASP A 202 32.30 12.50 -14.48
CA ASP A 202 31.27 12.10 -13.53
C ASP A 202 31.06 10.59 -13.58
N TYR A 203 31.32 9.91 -12.45
CA TYR A 203 30.99 8.49 -12.31
C TYR A 203 29.81 8.30 -11.36
N TRP A 204 28.86 7.49 -11.80
CA TRP A 204 27.70 7.07 -11.02
C TRP A 204 27.89 5.65 -10.51
N SER A 205 27.62 5.45 -9.22
CA SER A 205 27.62 4.11 -8.60
C SER A 205 26.37 3.93 -7.74
N ALA A 206 25.88 2.69 -7.63
CA ALA A 206 24.81 2.34 -6.72
C ALA A 206 25.37 2.05 -5.33
N LEU A 207 24.80 2.62 -4.28
CA LEU A 207 25.23 2.40 -2.91
C LEU A 207 24.14 1.67 -2.13
N LEU A 208 24.49 0.53 -1.54
CA LEU A 208 23.63 -0.17 -0.58
C LEU A 208 23.91 0.38 0.82
N LEU A 209 22.90 0.95 1.48
CA LEU A 209 22.99 1.44 2.86
C LEU A 209 22.61 0.34 3.85
N GLY A 210 23.51 0.03 4.78
CA GLY A 210 23.31 -1.06 5.74
C GLY A 210 22.18 -0.80 6.75
N VAL A 211 22.11 0.39 7.35
CA VAL A 211 21.11 0.73 8.38
C VAL A 211 19.67 0.72 7.82
N PRO A 212 19.36 1.36 6.69
CA PRO A 212 18.04 1.24 6.06
C PRO A 212 17.67 -0.21 5.71
N ALA A 213 18.61 -1.03 5.24
CA ALA A 213 18.32 -2.44 4.96
C ALA A 213 17.94 -3.24 6.22
N ILE A 214 18.62 -2.98 7.35
CA ILE A 214 18.24 -3.57 8.65
C ILE A 214 16.85 -3.10 9.06
N LEU A 215 16.58 -1.78 9.01
CA LEU A 215 15.28 -1.22 9.37
C LEU A 215 14.16 -1.81 8.52
N LEU A 216 14.37 -1.92 7.20
CA LEU A 216 13.42 -2.55 6.27
C LEU A 216 13.07 -3.98 6.68
N GLY A 217 14.08 -4.80 7.00
CA GLY A 217 13.85 -6.16 7.44
C GLY A 217 13.11 -6.22 8.76
N VAL A 218 13.56 -5.46 9.78
CA VAL A 218 12.90 -5.41 11.09
C VAL A 218 11.43 -4.97 10.99
N THR A 219 11.12 -3.96 10.18
CA THR A 219 9.75 -3.47 10.07
C THR A 219 8.84 -4.48 9.41
N ILE A 220 9.27 -5.12 8.31
CA ILE A 220 8.50 -6.19 7.65
C ILE A 220 8.33 -7.40 8.57
N LEU A 221 9.36 -7.75 9.37
CA LEU A 221 9.27 -8.84 10.33
C LEU A 221 8.21 -8.59 11.39
N LEU A 222 8.22 -7.40 11.99
CA LEU A 222 7.24 -7.01 13.01
C LEU A 222 5.82 -6.99 12.43
N GLN A 223 5.66 -6.52 11.19
CA GLN A 223 4.39 -6.59 10.47
C GLN A 223 3.89 -8.03 10.31
N ALA A 224 4.77 -8.94 9.89
CA ALA A 224 4.44 -10.36 9.74
C ALA A 224 4.06 -10.99 11.09
N PHE A 225 4.77 -10.66 12.17
CA PHE A 225 4.42 -11.11 13.52
C PHE A 225 3.03 -10.62 13.97
N ILE A 226 2.70 -9.35 13.73
CA ILE A 226 1.36 -8.82 14.02
C ILE A 226 0.30 -9.59 13.24
N ALA A 227 0.51 -9.84 11.94
CA ALA A 227 -0.45 -10.58 11.13
C ALA A 227 -0.62 -12.05 11.57
N ILE A 228 0.46 -12.73 11.93
CA ILE A 228 0.41 -14.10 12.48
C ILE A 228 -0.34 -14.09 13.81
N TYR A 229 -0.03 -13.15 14.69
CA TYR A 229 -0.73 -13.00 15.96
C TYR A 229 -2.23 -12.76 15.76
N SER A 230 -2.62 -11.94 14.78
CA SER A 230 -4.03 -11.73 14.43
C SER A 230 -4.72 -12.99 13.89
N ILE A 231 -4.03 -13.84 13.11
CA ILE A 231 -4.56 -15.14 12.67
C ILE A 231 -4.78 -16.05 13.88
N SER A 232 -3.82 -16.14 14.79
CA SER A 232 -3.91 -17.03 15.95
C SER A 232 -4.99 -16.61 16.95
N ALA A 233 -5.32 -15.31 17.00
CA ALA A 233 -6.28 -14.77 17.96
C ALA A 233 -7.74 -14.80 17.49
N VAL A 234 -8.00 -14.95 16.19
CA VAL A 234 -9.34 -14.76 15.61
C VAL A 234 -9.74 -15.97 14.77
N ASN A 235 -10.95 -16.47 14.98
CA ASN A 235 -11.54 -17.45 14.06
C ASN A 235 -11.92 -16.74 12.75
N ILE A 236 -11.25 -17.10 11.66
CA ILE A 236 -11.43 -16.46 10.36
C ILE A 236 -12.70 -16.99 9.71
N LEU A 237 -13.70 -16.12 9.50
CA LEU A 237 -14.98 -16.51 8.89
C LEU A 237 -14.81 -16.86 7.41
N THR A 238 -14.10 -16.00 6.68
CA THR A 238 -13.80 -16.19 5.27
C THR A 238 -12.57 -15.39 4.91
N TRP A 239 -11.73 -15.95 4.04
CA TRP A 239 -10.62 -15.24 3.42
C TRP A 239 -11.04 -14.44 2.20
N SER A 240 -12.26 -14.64 1.71
CA SER A 240 -12.76 -13.88 0.56
C SER A 240 -12.91 -12.40 0.88
N SER A 241 -12.48 -11.55 -0.05
CA SER A 241 -12.77 -10.10 -0.02
C SER A 241 -14.15 -9.75 -0.55
N SER A 242 -14.90 -10.72 -1.07
CA SER A 242 -16.26 -10.53 -1.60
C SER A 242 -17.25 -10.23 -0.46
N PRO A 243 -18.14 -9.23 -0.64
CA PRO A 243 -19.21 -8.94 0.32
C PRO A 243 -20.21 -10.10 0.40
N PHE A 244 -20.42 -10.85 -0.69
CA PHE A 244 -21.35 -11.98 -0.71
C PHE A 244 -20.82 -13.19 0.06
N ASP A 245 -19.55 -13.54 -0.15
CA ASP A 245 -18.92 -14.64 0.61
C ASP A 245 -18.87 -14.30 2.11
N THR A 246 -18.68 -13.02 2.43
CA THR A 246 -18.71 -12.54 3.82
C THR A 246 -20.11 -12.64 4.40
N ALA A 247 -21.14 -12.15 3.69
CA ALA A 247 -22.53 -12.26 4.13
C ALA A 247 -22.97 -13.72 4.28
N PHE A 248 -22.58 -14.60 3.35
CA PHE A 248 -22.84 -16.03 3.42
C PHE A 248 -22.16 -16.70 4.61
N ALA A 249 -20.88 -16.40 4.86
CA ALA A 249 -20.17 -16.90 6.04
C ALA A 249 -20.80 -16.41 7.35
N MET A 250 -21.29 -15.16 7.38
CA MET A 250 -22.02 -14.62 8.54
C MET A 250 -23.40 -15.28 8.74
N LEU A 251 -24.12 -15.58 7.66
CA LEU A 251 -25.38 -16.32 7.71
C LEU A 251 -25.15 -17.75 8.25
N ARG A 252 -24.13 -18.44 7.75
CA ARG A 252 -23.78 -19.81 8.18
C ARG A 252 -23.34 -19.88 9.65
N SER A 253 -22.63 -18.86 10.13
CA SER A 253 -22.22 -18.77 11.53
C SER A 253 -23.34 -18.33 12.48
N GLY A 254 -24.55 -18.04 11.96
CA GLY A 254 -25.69 -17.58 12.75
C GLY A 254 -25.54 -16.15 13.26
N LEU A 255 -24.59 -15.37 12.71
CA LEU A 255 -24.38 -13.96 13.07
C LEU A 255 -25.38 -13.04 12.37
N ILE A 256 -25.92 -13.47 11.22
CA ILE A 256 -27.00 -12.79 10.51
C ILE A 256 -28.16 -13.77 10.38
N ILE A 257 -29.39 -13.30 10.61
CA ILE A 257 -30.61 -14.09 10.44
C ILE A 257 -31.38 -13.54 9.24
N ARG A 258 -31.66 -14.41 8.26
CA ARG A 258 -32.54 -14.06 7.13
C ARG A 258 -33.95 -13.83 7.66
N SER A 259 -34.51 -12.65 7.43
CA SER A 259 -35.92 -12.37 7.68
C SER A 259 -36.71 -12.53 6.36
N PRO A 260 -37.50 -13.60 6.17
CA PRO A 260 -38.28 -13.78 4.95
C PRO A 260 -39.29 -12.65 4.78
N GLY A 261 -39.53 -12.24 3.52
CA GLY A 261 -40.47 -11.15 3.20
C GLY A 261 -39.94 -9.74 3.49
N ARG A 262 -38.68 -9.59 3.92
CA ARG A 262 -38.02 -8.28 4.07
C ARG A 262 -36.98 -8.06 2.99
N SER A 263 -36.93 -6.85 2.44
CA SER A 263 -35.79 -6.38 1.66
C SER A 263 -34.60 -6.10 2.56
N MET A 264 -33.39 -6.17 2.01
CA MET A 264 -32.18 -5.74 2.71
C MET A 264 -32.32 -4.26 3.08
N HIS A 265 -32.06 -3.90 4.34
CA HIS A 265 -32.07 -2.51 4.77
C HIS A 265 -31.01 -1.74 3.97
N THR A 266 -31.32 -0.52 3.54
CA THR A 266 -30.24 0.32 3.01
C THR A 266 -29.32 0.73 4.16
N ALA A 267 -28.05 0.97 3.86
CA ALA A 267 -27.06 1.43 4.86
C ALA A 267 -27.48 2.70 5.61
N VAL A 268 -28.45 3.46 5.09
CA VAL A 268 -28.95 4.70 5.68
C VAL A 268 -30.15 4.47 6.59
N ASP A 269 -30.88 3.36 6.43
CA ASP A 269 -32.14 3.11 7.12
C ASP A 269 -31.97 2.62 8.57
N GLY A 270 -30.74 2.33 9.02
CA GLY A 270 -30.43 1.96 10.40
C GLY A 270 -31.38 0.87 10.95
N ASP A 271 -31.84 1.08 12.18
CA ASP A 271 -32.74 0.16 12.90
C ASP A 271 -34.22 0.30 12.51
N ILE A 272 -34.55 1.01 11.42
CA ILE A 272 -35.96 1.20 11.01
C ILE A 272 -36.50 -0.15 10.50
N PRO A 273 -37.47 -0.78 11.18
CA PRO A 273 -37.80 -2.19 10.96
C PRO A 273 -38.55 -2.50 9.65
N LEU A 274 -39.02 -1.49 8.92
CA LEU A 274 -39.72 -1.61 7.64
C LEU A 274 -39.44 -0.40 6.73
N ALA A 275 -38.17 -0.14 6.42
CA ALA A 275 -37.87 0.86 5.39
C ALA A 275 -38.38 0.34 4.02
N PRO A 276 -39.20 1.12 3.30
CA PRO A 276 -39.66 0.72 1.97
C PRO A 276 -38.46 0.64 1.01
N PRO A 277 -38.53 -0.21 -0.03
CA PRO A 277 -37.50 -0.21 -1.07
C PRO A 277 -37.39 1.18 -1.68
N ARG A 278 -36.18 1.73 -1.71
CA ARG A 278 -35.92 3.03 -2.32
C ARG A 278 -35.75 2.88 -3.82
N GLU A 279 -36.34 3.79 -4.59
CA GLU A 279 -36.13 3.86 -6.04
C GLU A 279 -34.68 4.17 -6.41
N TYR A 280 -33.98 4.92 -5.55
CA TYR A 280 -32.60 5.33 -5.76
C TYR A 280 -31.72 4.90 -4.60
N GLN A 281 -30.63 4.19 -4.93
CA GLN A 281 -29.59 3.88 -3.96
C GLN A 281 -28.81 5.16 -3.62
N PRO A 282 -28.68 5.52 -2.34
CA PRO A 282 -27.84 6.64 -1.94
C PRO A 282 -26.38 6.39 -2.34
N SER A 283 -25.66 7.46 -2.69
CA SER A 283 -24.26 7.34 -3.07
C SER A 283 -23.40 6.87 -1.88
N ALA A 284 -22.25 6.22 -2.15
CA ALA A 284 -21.31 5.83 -1.10
C ALA A 284 -20.94 6.98 -0.15
N TRP A 285 -20.88 8.21 -0.65
CA TRP A 285 -20.68 9.43 0.13
C TRP A 285 -21.76 9.63 1.22
N GLN A 286 -23.02 9.34 0.91
CA GLN A 286 -24.13 9.46 1.84
C GLN A 286 -24.20 8.27 2.80
N CYS A 287 -23.89 7.06 2.30
CA CYS A 287 -23.93 5.83 3.09
C CYS A 287 -22.79 5.71 4.10
N HIS A 288 -21.59 6.20 3.77
CA HIS A 288 -20.40 5.99 4.59
C HIS A 288 -19.85 7.34 5.10
N PRO A 289 -20.08 7.70 6.38
CA PRO A 289 -19.52 8.93 6.94
C PRO A 289 -17.98 8.93 6.92
N VAL A 290 -17.35 7.76 6.90
CA VAL A 290 -15.89 7.64 6.82
C VAL A 290 -15.36 8.09 5.46
N ILE A 291 -16.08 7.84 4.36
CA ILE A 291 -15.65 8.31 3.03
C ILE A 291 -15.54 9.83 3.00
N LYS A 292 -16.47 10.54 3.66
CA LYS A 292 -16.39 12.00 3.78
C LYS A 292 -15.10 12.44 4.45
N ARG A 293 -14.75 11.82 5.57
CA ARG A 293 -13.51 12.10 6.32
C ARG A 293 -12.28 11.79 5.46
N VAL A 294 -12.30 10.67 4.74
CA VAL A 294 -11.21 10.22 3.86
C VAL A 294 -10.98 11.21 2.72
N VAL A 295 -12.03 11.67 2.05
CA VAL A 295 -11.91 12.65 0.95
C VAL A 295 -11.45 14.01 1.47
N VAL A 296 -11.97 14.47 2.61
CA VAL A 296 -11.47 15.71 3.25
C VAL A 296 -9.99 15.58 3.59
N LEU A 297 -9.57 14.44 4.16
CA LEU A 297 -8.16 14.16 4.46
C LEU A 297 -7.29 14.18 3.19
N LEU A 298 -7.76 13.58 2.09
CA LEU A 298 -7.06 13.63 0.80
C LEU A 298 -6.91 15.05 0.28
N TRP A 299 -7.95 15.89 0.37
CA TRP A 299 -7.88 17.30 -0.03
C TRP A 299 -6.90 18.10 0.83
N LEU A 300 -6.99 17.95 2.16
CA LEU A 300 -6.06 18.60 3.08
C LEU A 300 -4.62 18.17 2.80
N LEU A 301 -4.42 16.89 2.49
CA LEU A 301 -3.11 16.37 2.15
C LEU A 301 -2.58 16.96 0.82
N SER A 302 -3.43 17.08 -0.21
CA SER A 302 -3.07 17.76 -1.46
C SER A 302 -2.66 19.22 -1.23
N VAL A 303 -3.40 19.97 -0.40
CA VAL A 303 -3.06 21.35 -0.03
C VAL A 303 -1.75 21.42 0.74
N ALA A 304 -1.54 20.50 1.69
CA ALA A 304 -0.29 20.43 2.45
C ALA A 304 0.92 20.15 1.53
N TYR A 305 0.77 19.26 0.54
CA TYR A 305 1.82 19.02 -0.46
C TYR A 305 2.08 20.23 -1.35
N ALA A 306 1.04 20.89 -1.85
CA ALA A 306 1.21 22.10 -2.66
C ALA A 306 1.90 23.22 -1.86
N GLY A 307 1.52 23.40 -0.59
CA GLY A 307 2.16 24.35 0.32
C GLY A 307 3.63 24.01 0.58
N TRP A 308 3.95 22.73 0.77
CA TRP A 308 5.33 22.28 0.93
C TRP A 308 6.16 22.48 -0.35
N GLY A 309 5.64 22.11 -1.51
CA GLY A 309 6.31 22.34 -2.79
C GLY A 309 6.56 23.83 -3.04
N GLY A 310 5.59 24.68 -2.74
CA GLY A 310 5.73 26.14 -2.78
C GLY A 310 6.79 26.67 -1.80
N LEU A 311 6.88 26.11 -0.59
CA LEU A 311 7.91 26.47 0.39
C LEU A 311 9.32 26.11 -0.10
N ILE A 312 9.50 24.91 -0.66
CA ILE A 312 10.77 24.48 -1.25
C ILE A 312 11.15 25.37 -2.44
N TYR A 313 10.20 25.66 -3.33
CA TYR A 313 10.40 26.57 -4.45
C TYR A 313 10.79 27.97 -3.99
N TRP A 314 10.11 28.50 -2.97
CA TRP A 314 10.45 29.80 -2.40
C TRP A 314 11.86 29.84 -1.81
N PHE A 315 12.22 28.86 -0.96
CA PHE A 315 13.59 28.75 -0.42
C PHE A 315 14.64 28.69 -1.53
N TRP A 316 14.33 28.00 -2.62
CA TRP A 316 15.18 27.93 -3.81
C TRP A 316 15.35 29.29 -4.49
N THR A 317 14.27 30.01 -4.78
CA THR A 317 14.35 31.33 -5.43
C THR A 317 15.08 32.38 -4.59
N VAL A 318 14.99 32.30 -3.26
CA VAL A 318 15.66 33.24 -2.35
C VAL A 318 17.14 32.90 -2.15
N ASN A 319 17.53 31.62 -2.23
CA ASN A 319 18.90 31.17 -2.00
C ASN A 319 19.42 30.27 -3.14
N PRO A 320 19.59 30.79 -4.37
CA PRO A 320 20.02 30.01 -5.52
C PRO A 320 21.45 29.44 -5.39
N MET A 321 22.29 30.00 -4.50
CA MET A 321 23.63 29.48 -4.17
C MET A 321 23.68 28.75 -2.82
N GLY A 322 22.54 28.40 -2.23
CA GLY A 322 22.51 27.65 -0.99
C GLY A 322 23.19 26.27 -1.14
N PRO A 323 23.83 25.74 -0.09
CA PRO A 323 24.55 24.46 -0.15
C PRO A 323 23.69 23.27 -0.60
N PHE A 324 22.37 23.37 -0.58
CA PHE A 324 21.45 22.26 -0.83
C PHE A 324 21.06 22.04 -2.30
N VAL A 325 21.66 22.79 -3.25
CA VAL A 325 21.20 22.80 -4.65
C VAL A 325 22.35 22.41 -5.57
N SER A 326 22.17 21.33 -6.33
CA SER A 326 23.08 20.89 -7.39
C SER A 326 22.28 20.56 -8.65
N GLU A 327 22.96 20.59 -9.79
CA GLU A 327 22.50 19.96 -11.02
C GLU A 327 22.37 18.45 -10.79
N GLY A 328 21.25 17.88 -11.18
CA GLY A 328 20.87 16.47 -11.02
C GLY A 328 19.35 16.40 -11.13
N SER A 329 18.70 15.25 -11.26
CA SER A 329 17.30 15.21 -11.75
C SER A 329 16.25 14.66 -10.78
N TRP A 330 15.09 15.33 -10.74
CA TRP A 330 13.86 14.95 -10.03
C TRP A 330 12.83 14.26 -10.94
N ALA A 331 13.13 13.91 -12.20
CA ALA A 331 12.18 13.16 -13.01
C ALA A 331 12.27 11.65 -12.79
N LEU A 332 11.12 10.96 -12.94
CA LEU A 332 11.06 9.49 -12.98
C LEU A 332 12.07 8.90 -13.99
N VAL A 333 12.25 9.60 -15.11
CA VAL A 333 13.33 9.38 -16.06
C VAL A 333 14.21 10.61 -16.02
N PRO A 334 15.38 10.52 -15.36
CA PRO A 334 16.18 11.71 -15.15
C PRO A 334 16.69 12.32 -16.45
N ASN A 335 16.64 13.64 -16.58
CA ASN A 335 17.12 14.37 -17.75
C ASN A 335 17.96 15.60 -17.35
N GLN A 336 18.62 16.25 -18.31
CA GLN A 336 19.48 17.41 -18.05
C GLN A 336 18.71 18.68 -17.61
N HIS A 337 17.38 18.68 -17.68
CA HIS A 337 16.51 19.82 -17.37
C HIS A 337 15.72 19.64 -16.08
N THR A 338 15.99 18.57 -15.35
CA THR A 338 15.33 18.26 -14.09
C THR A 338 16.36 18.51 -12.99
N PHE A 339 15.90 19.01 -11.84
CA PHE A 339 16.75 19.50 -10.73
C PHE A 339 16.90 18.44 -9.62
N SER A 340 17.86 18.51 -8.71
CA SER A 340 17.94 17.57 -7.57
C SER A 340 18.38 18.31 -6.32
N VAL A 341 17.85 17.92 -5.17
CA VAL A 341 18.41 18.34 -3.89
C VAL A 341 19.52 17.37 -3.59
N VAL A 342 20.74 17.82 -3.88
CA VAL A 342 21.93 17.18 -3.38
C VAL A 342 22.13 17.70 -1.97
N TYR A 343 22.07 16.79 -1.00
CA TYR A 343 22.47 17.09 0.35
C TYR A 343 24.00 16.98 0.40
N PRO A 344 24.76 18.11 0.46
CA PRO A 344 26.22 18.07 0.39
C PRO A 344 26.79 17.64 1.75
N GLN A 345 26.45 16.44 2.21
CA GLN A 345 27.07 15.93 3.39
C GLN A 345 28.41 15.32 3.06
N LYS A 346 29.45 15.88 3.69
CA LYS A 346 30.72 15.18 3.84
C LYS A 346 30.41 13.90 4.62
N VAL A 347 30.51 12.77 3.93
CA VAL A 347 30.49 11.46 4.58
C VAL A 347 31.74 11.41 5.45
N ASP A 348 31.54 11.47 6.77
CA ASP A 348 32.64 11.26 7.71
C ASP A 348 33.04 9.78 7.59
N PRO A 349 34.27 9.44 7.21
CA PRO A 349 34.66 8.05 7.04
C PRO A 349 34.60 7.25 8.35
N VAL A 350 34.77 7.91 9.49
CA VAL A 350 34.73 7.28 10.83
C VAL A 350 33.29 7.19 11.35
N ARG A 351 32.50 8.25 11.18
CA ARG A 351 31.16 8.38 11.77
C ARG A 351 30.01 8.07 10.80
N GLY A 352 30.31 7.87 9.52
CA GLY A 352 29.31 7.70 8.46
C GLY A 352 28.51 8.98 8.19
N ILE A 353 27.28 8.80 7.72
CA ILE A 353 26.35 9.89 7.41
C ILE A 353 25.67 10.34 8.70
N THR A 354 26.18 11.38 9.36
CA THR A 354 25.65 11.82 10.68
C THR A 354 24.24 12.39 10.62
N ALA A 355 23.78 12.93 9.47
CA ALA A 355 22.39 13.37 9.31
C ALA A 355 21.43 12.26 8.84
N TRP A 356 21.86 11.00 8.79
CA TRP A 356 20.97 9.90 8.41
C TRP A 356 19.64 9.90 9.20
N PRO A 357 19.58 10.20 10.52
CA PRO A 357 18.31 10.18 11.24
C PRO A 357 17.36 11.29 10.77
N ALA A 358 17.91 12.47 10.46
CA ALA A 358 17.12 13.60 9.95
C ALA A 358 16.61 13.31 8.53
N ILE A 359 17.46 12.75 7.67
CA ILE A 359 17.08 12.31 6.32
C ILE A 359 15.99 11.23 6.44
N PHE A 360 16.19 10.23 7.28
CA PHE A 360 15.22 9.16 7.48
C PHE A 360 13.88 9.68 8.03
N ALA A 361 13.90 10.59 9.01
CA ALA A 361 12.69 11.20 9.55
C ALA A 361 11.93 12.02 8.50
N PHE A 362 12.65 12.74 7.64
CA PHE A 362 12.05 13.45 6.51
C PHE A 362 11.37 12.48 5.54
N PHE A 363 12.06 11.40 5.16
CA PHE A 363 11.51 10.34 4.31
C PHE A 363 10.31 9.65 4.97
N ALA A 364 10.34 9.42 6.28
CA ALA A 364 9.23 8.85 7.03
C ALA A 364 8.00 9.75 7.07
N ALA A 365 8.17 11.05 7.27
CA ALA A 365 7.06 12.00 7.21
C ALA A 365 6.42 12.00 5.82
N ALA A 366 7.24 12.12 4.79
CA ALA A 366 6.85 12.07 3.39
C ALA A 366 6.13 10.78 2.98
N GLN A 367 6.75 9.63 3.24
CA GLN A 367 6.18 8.32 2.93
C GLN A 367 4.94 8.04 3.76
N GLY A 368 4.86 8.57 4.98
CA GLY A 368 3.71 8.43 5.86
C GLY A 368 2.48 9.08 5.25
N SER A 369 2.60 10.34 4.82
CA SER A 369 1.49 11.03 4.16
C SER A 369 1.05 10.37 2.86
N ILE A 370 1.99 9.91 2.01
CA ILE A 370 1.64 9.16 0.78
C ILE A 370 0.91 7.86 1.13
N THR A 371 1.43 7.12 2.12
CA THR A 371 0.85 5.85 2.54
C THR A 371 -0.57 6.04 3.05
N VAL A 372 -0.84 7.10 3.82
CA VAL A 372 -2.20 7.50 4.22
C VAL A 372 -3.07 7.74 3.00
N GLY A 373 -2.61 8.55 2.05
CA GLY A 373 -3.37 8.90 0.84
C GLY A 373 -3.70 7.69 -0.03
N LEU A 374 -2.72 6.81 -0.26
CA LEU A 374 -2.91 5.59 -1.04
C LEU A 374 -3.86 4.61 -0.33
N HIS A 375 -3.75 4.47 0.99
CA HIS A 375 -4.66 3.63 1.77
C HIS A 375 -6.11 4.17 1.74
N CYS A 376 -6.25 5.50 1.79
CA CYS A 376 -7.52 6.19 1.62
C CYS A 376 -8.14 5.96 0.23
N ALA A 377 -7.33 6.05 -0.82
CA ALA A 377 -7.78 5.78 -2.19
C ALA A 377 -8.19 4.32 -2.39
N GLU A 378 -7.42 3.37 -1.83
CA GLU A 378 -7.73 1.95 -1.81
C GLU A 378 -9.05 1.64 -1.10
N LEU A 379 -9.31 2.29 0.04
CA LEU A 379 -10.58 2.15 0.73
C LEU A 379 -11.75 2.55 -0.17
N ASN A 380 -11.65 3.72 -0.82
CA ASN A 380 -12.70 4.20 -1.71
C ASN A 380 -12.91 3.25 -2.90
N ALA A 381 -11.83 2.74 -3.49
CA ALA A 381 -11.91 1.76 -4.58
C ALA A 381 -12.60 0.47 -4.14
N ASN A 382 -12.29 -0.02 -2.94
CA ASN A 382 -12.93 -1.22 -2.37
C ASN A 382 -14.42 -0.99 -2.07
N VAL A 383 -14.81 0.16 -1.52
CA VAL A 383 -16.23 0.47 -1.30
C VAL A 383 -16.99 0.57 -2.63
N MET A 384 -16.43 1.26 -3.63
CA MET A 384 -17.05 1.35 -4.96
C MET A 384 -17.21 -0.03 -5.61
N ARG A 385 -16.21 -0.92 -5.44
CA ARG A 385 -16.27 -2.29 -5.92
C ARG A 385 -17.37 -3.08 -5.21
N ASP A 386 -17.45 -3.00 -3.89
CA ASP A 386 -18.48 -3.68 -3.11
C ASP A 386 -19.88 -3.18 -3.50
N GLU A 387 -20.06 -1.86 -3.70
CA GLU A 387 -21.30 -1.26 -4.19
C GLU A 387 -21.68 -1.77 -5.59
N LEU A 388 -20.71 -1.83 -6.50
CA LEU A 388 -20.92 -2.35 -7.86
C LEU A 388 -21.35 -3.82 -7.84
N GLN A 389 -20.73 -4.63 -6.99
CA GLN A 389 -21.07 -6.05 -6.82
C GLN A 389 -22.51 -6.21 -6.29
N TRP A 390 -22.92 -5.39 -5.32
CA TRP A 390 -24.31 -5.35 -4.85
C TRP A 390 -25.30 -4.95 -5.95
N ARG A 391 -24.98 -3.91 -6.73
CA ARG A 391 -25.81 -3.48 -7.87
C ARG A 391 -25.99 -4.59 -8.90
N GLN A 392 -24.90 -5.27 -9.25
CA GLN A 392 -24.94 -6.38 -10.19
C GLN A 392 -25.82 -7.53 -9.68
N ALA A 393 -25.77 -7.86 -8.39
CA ALA A 393 -26.64 -8.89 -7.82
C ALA A 393 -28.13 -8.56 -7.87
N THR A 394 -28.51 -7.28 -7.92
CA THR A 394 -29.92 -6.86 -8.08
C THR A 394 -30.43 -6.91 -9.52
N THR A 395 -29.55 -7.12 -10.50
CA THR A 395 -29.94 -7.25 -11.90
C THR A 395 -30.57 -8.61 -12.19
N SER A 396 -31.32 -8.73 -13.28
CA SER A 396 -31.94 -9.99 -13.71
C SER A 396 -30.93 -11.10 -14.03
N SER A 397 -29.68 -10.74 -14.37
CA SER A 397 -28.58 -11.69 -14.57
C SER A 397 -27.94 -12.18 -13.27
N GLY A 398 -28.22 -11.53 -12.14
CA GLY A 398 -27.50 -11.74 -10.89
C GLY A 398 -26.01 -11.35 -10.98
N MET A 399 -25.26 -11.66 -9.93
CA MET A 399 -23.81 -11.46 -9.88
C MET A 399 -23.13 -12.76 -10.36
N PRO A 400 -22.36 -12.73 -11.46
CA PRO A 400 -21.61 -13.89 -11.89
C PRO A 400 -20.49 -14.15 -10.88
N MET A 401 -20.55 -15.29 -10.18
CA MET A 401 -19.46 -15.69 -9.29
C MET A 401 -18.19 -15.90 -10.12
N SER A 402 -17.22 -15.00 -9.97
CA SER A 402 -15.91 -15.17 -10.60
C SER A 402 -15.26 -16.44 -10.08
N ARG A 403 -15.01 -17.40 -10.98
CA ARG A 403 -14.32 -18.67 -10.68
C ARG A 403 -12.82 -18.52 -10.40
N ASN A 404 -12.27 -17.32 -10.59
CA ASN A 404 -10.84 -17.06 -10.41
C ASN A 404 -10.65 -15.94 -9.39
N PRO A 405 -10.07 -16.22 -8.20
CA PRO A 405 -9.90 -15.21 -7.15
C PRO A 405 -8.92 -14.11 -7.59
N ILE A 406 -7.88 -14.48 -8.34
CA ILE A 406 -6.89 -13.52 -8.88
C ILE A 406 -7.55 -12.60 -9.90
N LEU A 407 -8.39 -13.15 -10.78
CA LEU A 407 -9.11 -12.38 -11.79
C LEU A 407 -10.13 -11.44 -11.15
N GLY A 408 -10.72 -11.81 -10.01
CA GLY A 408 -11.60 -10.92 -9.25
C GLY A 408 -10.88 -9.69 -8.70
N VAL A 409 -9.63 -9.85 -8.25
CA VAL A 409 -8.81 -8.73 -7.75
C VAL A 409 -8.24 -7.89 -8.90
N LEU A 410 -7.58 -8.53 -9.87
CA LEU A 410 -6.95 -7.85 -11.01
C LEU A 410 -7.95 -7.35 -12.06
N GLY A 411 -9.15 -7.93 -12.13
CA GLY A 411 -10.19 -7.55 -13.09
C GLY A 411 -10.86 -6.23 -12.75
N SER A 412 -10.72 -5.75 -11.51
CA SER A 412 -11.14 -4.39 -11.16
C SER A 412 -10.07 -3.38 -11.53
N LEU A 413 -10.30 -2.63 -12.61
CA LEU A 413 -9.39 -1.60 -13.10
C LEU A 413 -8.91 -0.65 -11.98
N PRO A 414 -9.75 -0.17 -11.04
CA PRO A 414 -9.28 0.69 -9.95
C PRO A 414 -8.23 0.04 -9.05
N ASN A 415 -8.39 -1.25 -8.70
CA ASN A 415 -7.44 -1.94 -7.84
C ASN A 415 -6.15 -2.27 -8.59
N LEU A 416 -6.24 -2.63 -9.87
CA LEU A 416 -5.06 -2.81 -10.72
C LEU A 416 -4.28 -1.50 -10.86
N THR A 417 -4.98 -0.40 -11.14
CA THR A 417 -4.38 0.94 -11.23
C THR A 417 -3.72 1.31 -9.91
N LEU A 418 -4.36 1.08 -8.75
CA LEU A 418 -3.76 1.34 -7.45
C LEU A 418 -2.55 0.45 -7.16
N LEU A 419 -2.60 -0.83 -7.52
CA LEU A 419 -1.50 -1.77 -7.33
C LEU A 419 -0.25 -1.35 -8.12
N ILE A 420 -0.42 -0.85 -9.34
CA ILE A 420 0.66 -0.32 -10.18
C ILE A 420 1.08 1.08 -9.73
N ALA A 421 0.12 1.92 -9.35
CA ALA A 421 0.37 3.30 -8.93
C ALA A 421 1.08 3.37 -7.58
N LYS A 422 0.86 2.44 -6.65
CA LYS A 422 1.53 2.40 -5.34
C LYS A 422 3.07 2.45 -5.44
N PRO A 423 3.75 1.50 -6.12
CA PRO A 423 5.22 1.51 -6.24
C PRO A 423 5.71 2.69 -7.07
N VAL A 424 4.97 3.06 -8.13
CA VAL A 424 5.32 4.22 -8.96
C VAL A 424 5.23 5.49 -8.12
N ILE A 425 4.10 5.81 -7.49
CA ILE A 425 3.91 7.00 -6.66
C ILE A 425 4.90 7.03 -5.50
N ARG A 426 5.21 5.91 -4.84
CA ARG A 426 6.19 5.91 -3.74
C ARG A 426 7.60 6.27 -4.24
N LYS A 427 7.96 5.80 -5.44
CA LYS A 427 9.19 6.20 -6.13
C LYS A 427 9.12 7.64 -6.64
N SER A 428 8.05 7.98 -7.33
CA SER A 428 7.74 9.29 -7.87
C SER A 428 7.56 10.34 -6.80
N ALA A 429 7.25 10.00 -5.56
CA ALA A 429 7.16 10.98 -4.50
C ALA A 429 8.52 11.32 -3.89
N TYR A 430 9.58 10.56 -4.18
CA TYR A 430 10.94 11.12 -4.10
C TYR A 430 11.11 12.27 -5.10
N PHE A 431 10.36 12.23 -6.20
CA PHE A 431 10.47 13.09 -7.38
C PHE A 431 9.43 14.23 -7.41
N CYS A 432 8.25 14.07 -6.81
CA CYS A 432 7.07 14.91 -6.95
C CYS A 432 6.81 15.82 -5.74
N PHE A 433 7.77 15.98 -4.83
CA PHE A 433 7.65 16.93 -3.74
C PHE A 433 7.58 18.40 -4.19
N CYS A 434 7.74 18.69 -5.49
CA CYS A 434 7.59 20.05 -6.05
C CYS A 434 6.74 20.15 -7.34
N PHE A 435 6.15 19.08 -7.89
CA PHE A 435 5.34 19.19 -9.12
C PHE A 435 3.85 19.32 -8.82
N LEU A 436 3.51 20.40 -8.13
CA LEU A 436 2.18 21.02 -8.15
C LEU A 436 2.40 22.52 -7.99
N PHE A 437 2.98 23.15 -9.04
CA PHE A 437 2.64 24.45 -9.63
C PHE A 437 3.62 24.78 -10.76
#